data_AF-A0A969SYI3-F1
#
_entry.id   AF-A0A969SYI3-F1
#
_cell.length_a   1.000
_cell.length_b   1.000
_cell.length_c   1.000
_cell.angle_alpha   90.00
_cell.angle_beta   90.00
_cell.angle_gamma   90.00
#
_symmetry.space_group_name_H-M   'P 1'
#
loop_
_entity.id
_entity.type
_entity.pdbx_description
1 polymer ?
#
loop_
_entity_poly.entity_id
_entity_poly.type
_entity_poly.pdbx_seq_one_letter_code
_entity_poly.pdbx_strand_id
1 'polypeptide(L)'
;MALAMVILGVWIIHQQLRRFSTPLALLYQTATKGWGVMLCGFQLFSLTVYIIFTYWQVLSSSFLILGAIIMTLGAIGYGSWSLSRDNSAPSNPSQALNLYALGWVIELLIAASLSFSSRGIFYLSIANIILGLLTQWLGSYWQRRHQLERLPYPWQVLPLFYGIFGVVLRSTNFDNWTGLSILGLALILIGIGRCHLEFKTLVYLGLTGISLGLYQLLAHQLETFPIGRQLIGFAALGTTILYGYRVLSPWLISTLNFTNLEIKRVSHFHWAVSSLLLILATQFPLESVQSLALGTGYFLSQYAIWQGRRNPHPLGAEIWVYMGCLEAIALFYYVSTLFPWGETLELWAGAIASGVGYFLYFLPWESWGWSLKPWHRVAVILPIGTVLVTRTILNADTNFFWYISAGITTLFYLILARFNHQIRLTYFSLFLVNWILLVFLTSTAYRLNSLEYSLLPGLSLLYFAQVEPGLKSLDQKPPRHLLRMIGIGMICTAALLSYPETGLVPFVISLGSIFIGLGLQIRAFLYVGTVTFLINLLNQMIILSSIYPFFKWIVGLLIGLILIWIAANFETRREQMLGLVQSWTRELEHWD
;
A
#
# COMPACT_ATOMS: atom_id res chain seq x y z
N MET A 1 -54.85 -30.45 10.66
CA MET A 1 -54.76 -31.72 11.42
C MET A 1 -55.46 -32.87 10.70
N ALA A 2 -56.73 -32.75 10.32
CA ALA A 2 -57.44 -33.80 9.57
C ALA A 2 -56.72 -34.24 8.28
N LEU A 3 -56.22 -33.29 7.48
CA LEU A 3 -55.45 -33.60 6.27
C LEU A 3 -54.15 -34.38 6.57
N ALA A 4 -53.46 -34.09 7.68
CA ALA A 4 -52.28 -34.85 8.10
C ALA A 4 -52.63 -36.31 8.48
N MET A 5 -53.80 -36.54 9.09
CA MET A 5 -54.31 -37.90 9.35
C MET A 5 -54.60 -38.66 8.06
N VAL A 6 -55.22 -37.99 7.08
CA VAL A 6 -55.50 -38.59 5.76
C VAL A 6 -54.20 -39.00 5.08
N ILE A 7 -53.19 -38.13 5.09
CA ILE A 7 -51.87 -38.43 4.52
C ILE A 7 -51.24 -39.66 5.19
N LEU A 8 -51.25 -39.74 6.53
CA LEU A 8 -50.75 -40.90 7.26
C LEU A 8 -51.51 -42.18 6.86
N GLY A 9 -52.84 -42.11 6.77
CA GLY A 9 -53.69 -43.21 6.32
C GLY A 9 -53.34 -43.69 4.92
N VAL A 10 -53.10 -42.77 3.97
CA VAL A 10 -52.68 -43.11 2.60
C VAL A 10 -51.35 -43.87 2.59
N TRP A 11 -50.37 -43.47 3.42
CA TRP A 11 -49.09 -44.19 3.52
C TRP A 11 -49.22 -45.58 4.16
N ILE A 12 -50.11 -45.74 5.15
CA ILE A 12 -50.42 -47.05 5.75
C ILE A 12 -51.06 -47.97 4.71
N ILE A 13 -52.06 -47.48 3.97
CA ILE A 13 -52.73 -48.23 2.91
C ILE A 13 -51.74 -48.61 1.82
N HIS A 14 -50.87 -47.68 1.40
CA HIS A 14 -49.81 -47.95 0.43
C HIS A 14 -48.93 -49.14 0.87
N GLN A 15 -48.54 -49.18 2.14
CA GLN A 15 -47.72 -50.27 2.68
C GLN A 15 -48.47 -51.60 2.80
N GLN A 16 -49.77 -51.57 3.11
CA GLN A 16 -50.58 -52.79 3.11
C GLN A 16 -50.73 -53.35 1.70
N LEU A 17 -50.98 -52.48 0.71
CA LEU A 17 -51.07 -52.86 -0.70
C LEU A 17 -49.78 -53.48 -1.22
N ARG A 18 -48.60 -53.09 -0.70
CA ARG A 18 -47.29 -53.70 -1.02
C ARG A 18 -47.18 -55.19 -0.66
N ARG A 19 -48.03 -55.70 0.23
CA ARG A 19 -48.03 -57.12 0.58
C ARG A 19 -48.68 -58.00 -0.49
N PHE A 20 -49.36 -57.40 -1.47
CA PHE A 20 -50.11 -58.08 -2.51
C PHE A 20 -49.45 -57.85 -3.89
N SER A 21 -49.29 -58.92 -4.66
CA SER A 21 -48.66 -58.92 -5.99
C SER A 21 -49.69 -58.96 -7.14
N THR A 22 -50.97 -58.72 -6.87
CA THR A 22 -52.02 -58.71 -7.90
C THR A 22 -51.93 -57.47 -8.80
N PRO A 23 -52.34 -57.56 -10.07
CA PRO A 23 -52.30 -56.42 -11.00
C PRO A 23 -53.12 -55.22 -10.51
N LEU A 24 -54.23 -55.48 -9.82
CA LEU A 24 -55.05 -54.44 -9.19
C LEU A 24 -54.29 -53.75 -8.04
N ALA A 25 -53.59 -54.53 -7.19
CA ALA A 25 -52.79 -53.98 -6.10
C ALA A 25 -51.66 -53.08 -6.59
N LEU A 26 -51.00 -53.42 -7.71
CA LEU A 26 -49.97 -52.57 -8.34
C LEU A 26 -50.54 -51.23 -8.82
N LEU A 27 -51.75 -51.23 -9.37
CA LEU A 27 -52.44 -50.02 -9.84
C LEU A 27 -52.80 -49.11 -8.66
N TYR A 28 -53.34 -49.68 -7.58
CA TYR A 28 -53.62 -48.95 -6.34
C TYR A 28 -52.35 -48.50 -5.60
N GLN A 29 -51.25 -49.25 -5.64
CA GLN A 29 -49.95 -48.81 -5.09
C GLN A 29 -49.45 -47.56 -5.80
N THR A 30 -49.57 -47.52 -7.13
CA THR A 30 -49.15 -46.36 -7.94
C THR A 30 -50.02 -45.15 -7.64
N ALA A 31 -51.35 -45.34 -7.58
CA ALA A 31 -52.29 -44.28 -7.24
C ALA A 31 -52.08 -43.73 -5.81
N THR A 32 -51.94 -44.60 -4.81
CA THR A 32 -51.71 -44.20 -3.41
C THR A 32 -50.39 -43.46 -3.23
N LYS A 33 -49.34 -43.85 -3.95
CA LYS A 33 -48.07 -43.10 -3.98
C LYS A 33 -48.25 -41.70 -4.58
N GLY A 34 -48.95 -41.58 -5.71
CA GLY A 34 -49.22 -40.28 -6.36
C GLY A 34 -50.04 -39.35 -5.46
N TRP A 35 -51.15 -39.84 -4.90
CA TRP A 35 -51.99 -39.09 -3.96
C TRP A 35 -51.25 -38.74 -2.68
N GLY A 36 -50.46 -39.66 -2.11
CA GLY A 36 -49.65 -39.41 -0.92
C GLY A 36 -48.69 -38.24 -1.11
N VAL A 37 -47.95 -38.22 -2.23
CA VAL A 37 -47.03 -37.12 -2.57
C VAL A 37 -47.77 -35.80 -2.82
N MET A 38 -48.87 -35.82 -3.59
CA MET A 38 -49.65 -34.62 -3.90
C MET A 38 -50.26 -33.99 -2.64
N LEU A 39 -50.87 -34.81 -1.78
CA LEU A 39 -51.47 -34.35 -0.53
C LEU A 39 -50.42 -33.85 0.46
N CYS A 40 -49.25 -34.51 0.54
CA CYS A 40 -48.09 -34.00 1.29
C CYS A 40 -47.67 -32.61 0.79
N GLY A 41 -47.51 -32.43 -0.52
CA GLY A 41 -47.13 -31.15 -1.12
C GLY A 41 -48.13 -30.04 -0.81
N PHE A 42 -49.42 -30.33 -0.94
CA PHE A 42 -50.49 -29.39 -0.60
C PHE A 42 -50.48 -29.03 0.90
N GLN A 43 -50.35 -30.02 1.78
CA GLN A 43 -50.28 -29.80 3.24
C GLN A 43 -49.06 -28.95 3.63
N LEU A 44 -47.88 -29.22 3.07
CA LEU A 44 -46.67 -28.42 3.31
C LEU A 44 -46.85 -26.98 2.86
N PHE A 45 -47.42 -26.77 1.66
CA PHE A 45 -47.71 -25.43 1.15
C PHE A 45 -48.69 -24.67 2.05
N SER A 46 -49.82 -25.29 2.42
CA SER A 46 -50.81 -24.67 3.30
C SER A 46 -50.23 -24.32 4.69
N LEU A 47 -49.42 -25.21 5.26
CA LEU A 47 -48.73 -24.94 6.54
C LEU A 47 -47.72 -23.79 6.40
N THR A 48 -46.98 -23.72 5.29
CA THR A 48 -46.04 -22.62 5.01
C THR A 48 -46.77 -21.28 4.95
N VAL A 49 -47.85 -21.20 4.19
CA VAL A 49 -48.68 -20.00 4.07
C VAL A 49 -49.23 -19.57 5.44
N TYR A 50 -49.71 -20.53 6.25
CA TYR A 50 -50.20 -20.24 7.60
C TYR A 50 -49.10 -19.65 8.50
N ILE A 51 -47.90 -20.24 8.48
CA ILE A 51 -46.77 -19.76 9.27
C ILE A 51 -46.36 -18.35 8.82
N ILE A 52 -46.29 -18.09 7.51
CA ILE A 52 -45.99 -16.74 6.97
C ILE A 52 -46.99 -15.72 7.51
N PHE A 53 -48.29 -16.00 7.43
CA PHE A 53 -49.33 -15.12 7.97
C PHE A 53 -49.25 -14.94 9.48
N THR A 54 -48.76 -15.95 10.21
CA THR A 54 -48.50 -15.83 11.65
C THR A 54 -47.35 -14.85 11.92
N TYR A 55 -46.26 -14.91 11.15
CA TYR A 55 -45.15 -13.95 11.27
C TYR A 55 -45.51 -12.53 10.81
N TRP A 56 -46.45 -12.40 9.86
CA TRP A 56 -47.05 -11.11 9.49
C TRP A 56 -48.11 -10.60 10.47
N GLN A 57 -48.31 -11.28 11.61
CA GLN A 57 -49.29 -10.89 12.64
C GLN A 57 -50.75 -10.87 12.13
N VAL A 58 -51.04 -11.56 11.02
CA VAL A 58 -52.40 -11.71 10.47
C VAL A 58 -53.15 -12.84 11.15
N LEU A 59 -52.43 -13.90 11.52
CA LEU A 59 -52.97 -15.07 12.23
C LEU A 59 -52.27 -15.25 13.57
N SER A 60 -52.97 -15.87 14.53
CA SER A 60 -52.40 -16.21 15.84
C SER A 60 -51.70 -17.57 15.84
N SER A 61 -50.63 -17.69 16.62
CA SER A 61 -49.95 -18.97 16.87
C SER A 61 -50.91 -19.98 17.50
N SER A 62 -50.93 -21.22 16.98
CA SER A 62 -51.89 -22.25 17.40
C SER A 62 -51.21 -23.60 17.65
N PHE A 63 -51.49 -24.21 18.82
CA PHE A 63 -51.03 -25.56 19.15
C PHE A 63 -51.59 -26.63 18.22
N LEU A 64 -52.77 -26.40 17.62
CA LEU A 64 -53.36 -27.32 16.63
C LEU A 64 -52.53 -27.39 15.34
N ILE A 65 -51.92 -26.28 14.95
CA ILE A 65 -51.03 -26.22 13.78
C ILE A 65 -49.70 -26.90 14.09
N LEU A 66 -49.15 -26.67 15.29
CA LEU A 66 -47.97 -27.40 15.77
C LEU A 66 -48.20 -28.93 15.74
N GLY A 67 -49.34 -29.39 16.28
CA GLY A 67 -49.75 -30.79 16.22
C GLY A 67 -49.91 -31.31 14.79
N ALA A 68 -50.49 -30.51 13.89
CA ALA A 68 -50.59 -30.87 12.47
C ALA A 68 -49.22 -31.02 11.79
N ILE A 69 -48.24 -30.17 12.12
CA ILE A 69 -46.87 -30.26 11.59
C ILE A 69 -46.18 -31.53 12.12
N ILE A 70 -46.27 -31.82 13.42
CA ILE A 70 -45.70 -33.04 14.02
C ILE A 70 -46.29 -34.30 13.36
N MET A 71 -47.61 -34.34 13.15
CA MET A 71 -48.25 -35.45 12.44
C MET A 71 -47.79 -35.54 10.99
N THR A 72 -47.61 -34.41 10.30
CA THR A 72 -47.12 -34.37 8.92
C THR A 72 -45.65 -34.86 8.84
N LEU A 73 -44.81 -34.50 9.81
CA LEU A 73 -43.44 -35.03 9.96
C LEU A 73 -43.45 -36.55 10.14
N GLY A 74 -44.32 -37.07 11.02
CA GLY A 74 -44.51 -38.50 11.20
C GLY A 74 -44.95 -39.21 9.92
N ALA A 75 -45.91 -38.63 9.20
CA ALA A 75 -46.40 -39.17 7.93
C ALA A 75 -45.32 -39.20 6.83
N ILE A 76 -44.55 -38.12 6.67
CA ILE A 76 -43.44 -38.05 5.69
C ILE A 76 -42.32 -39.04 6.08
N GLY A 77 -41.98 -39.12 7.38
CA GLY A 77 -40.98 -40.07 7.88
C GLY A 77 -41.39 -41.52 7.64
N TYR A 78 -42.65 -41.86 7.92
CA TYR A 78 -43.21 -43.19 7.69
C TYR A 78 -43.25 -43.55 6.19
N GLY A 79 -43.69 -42.60 5.34
CA GLY A 79 -43.67 -42.77 3.89
C GLY A 79 -42.26 -42.97 3.33
N SER A 80 -41.29 -42.20 3.82
CA SER A 80 -39.88 -42.32 3.44
C SER A 80 -39.28 -43.68 3.81
N TRP A 81 -39.53 -44.16 5.03
CA TRP A 81 -39.10 -45.49 5.46
C TRP A 81 -39.73 -46.62 4.61
N SER A 82 -41.02 -46.52 4.34
CA SER A 82 -41.76 -47.48 3.52
C SER A 82 -41.19 -47.59 2.09
N LEU A 83 -40.78 -46.46 1.51
CA LEU A 83 -40.19 -46.38 0.17
C LEU A 83 -38.71 -46.80 0.14
N SER A 84 -37.96 -46.58 1.21
CA SER A 84 -36.52 -46.93 1.31
C SER A 84 -36.26 -48.44 1.34
N ARG A 85 -37.28 -49.26 1.62
CA ARG A 85 -37.21 -50.73 1.62
C ARG A 85 -37.12 -51.34 0.21
N ASP A 86 -37.29 -50.53 -0.83
CA ASP A 86 -37.06 -50.92 -2.22
C ASP A 86 -35.57 -50.76 -2.54
N ASN A 87 -34.87 -51.86 -2.79
CA ASN A 87 -33.41 -51.98 -2.99
C ASN A 87 -32.85 -51.26 -4.25
N SER A 88 -33.52 -50.25 -4.78
CA SER A 88 -33.01 -49.50 -5.93
C SER A 88 -32.12 -48.35 -5.46
N ALA A 89 -30.94 -48.29 -6.09
CA ALA A 89 -29.78 -47.45 -5.80
C ALA A 89 -30.04 -46.07 -5.13
N PRO A 90 -29.10 -45.59 -4.28
CA PRO A 90 -29.21 -44.34 -3.51
C PRO A 90 -29.38 -43.02 -4.31
N SER A 91 -29.54 -43.10 -5.63
CA SER A 91 -29.71 -41.98 -6.56
C SER A 91 -31.15 -41.81 -7.09
N ASN A 92 -32.14 -42.50 -6.52
CA ASN A 92 -33.52 -42.41 -7.00
C ASN A 92 -34.16 -41.03 -6.71
N PRO A 93 -34.80 -40.37 -7.70
CA PRO A 93 -35.39 -39.04 -7.54
C PRO A 93 -36.49 -38.97 -6.47
N SER A 94 -37.18 -40.07 -6.20
CA SER A 94 -38.19 -40.17 -5.14
C SER A 94 -37.59 -40.09 -3.72
N GLN A 95 -36.37 -40.58 -3.50
CA GLN A 95 -35.70 -40.46 -2.20
C GLN A 95 -35.24 -39.01 -1.96
N ALA A 96 -34.79 -38.32 -3.01
CA ALA A 96 -34.41 -36.92 -2.93
C ALA A 96 -35.60 -36.03 -2.54
N LEU A 97 -36.77 -36.27 -3.15
CA LEU A 97 -38.02 -35.54 -2.84
C LEU A 97 -38.44 -35.72 -1.37
N ASN A 98 -38.31 -36.94 -0.83
CA ASN A 98 -38.65 -37.20 0.57
C ASN A 98 -37.71 -36.48 1.54
N LEU A 99 -36.41 -36.40 1.23
CA LEU A 99 -35.45 -35.64 2.04
C LEU A 99 -35.74 -34.14 2.01
N TYR A 100 -36.12 -33.58 0.86
CA TYR A 100 -36.58 -32.19 0.76
C TYR A 100 -37.85 -31.95 1.59
N ALA A 101 -38.83 -32.83 1.50
CA ALA A 101 -40.08 -32.73 2.26
C ALA A 101 -39.83 -32.82 3.79
N LEU A 102 -38.91 -33.70 4.21
CA LEU A 102 -38.52 -33.86 5.62
C LEU A 102 -37.79 -32.60 6.11
N GLY A 103 -36.87 -32.05 5.33
CA GLY A 103 -36.23 -30.77 5.63
C GLY A 103 -37.24 -29.62 5.74
N TRP A 104 -38.15 -29.50 4.78
CA TRP A 104 -39.19 -28.46 4.79
C TRP A 104 -40.08 -28.56 6.03
N VAL A 105 -40.53 -29.76 6.39
CA VAL A 105 -41.42 -29.91 7.56
C VAL A 105 -40.69 -29.68 8.90
N ILE A 106 -39.37 -29.98 8.99
CA ILE A 106 -38.55 -29.62 10.17
C ILE A 106 -38.47 -28.10 10.31
N GLU A 107 -38.22 -27.39 9.21
CA GLU A 107 -38.17 -25.93 9.21
C GLU A 107 -39.51 -25.33 9.65
N LEU A 108 -40.64 -25.84 9.13
CA LEU A 108 -41.98 -25.45 9.57
C LEU A 108 -42.21 -25.74 11.06
N LEU A 109 -41.72 -26.87 11.58
CA LEU A 109 -41.83 -27.21 13.00
C LEU A 109 -41.09 -26.20 13.88
N ILE A 110 -39.87 -25.84 13.51
CA ILE A 110 -39.06 -24.83 14.20
C ILE A 110 -39.75 -23.46 14.10
N ALA A 111 -40.21 -23.08 12.90
CA ALA A 111 -40.86 -21.80 12.67
C ALA A 111 -42.16 -21.65 13.47
N ALA A 112 -42.99 -22.69 13.54
CA ALA A 112 -44.21 -22.72 14.35
C ALA A 112 -43.92 -22.77 15.86
N SER A 113 -42.84 -23.43 16.29
CA SER A 113 -42.45 -23.45 17.71
C SER A 113 -41.98 -22.06 18.16
N LEU A 114 -41.24 -21.35 17.31
CA LEU A 114 -40.70 -20.03 17.61
C LEU A 114 -41.71 -18.90 17.43
N SER A 115 -42.83 -19.14 16.72
CA SER A 115 -43.90 -18.14 16.57
C SER A 115 -44.64 -17.83 17.88
N PHE A 116 -44.46 -18.65 18.92
CA PHE A 116 -44.94 -18.36 20.28
C PHE A 116 -44.09 -17.32 21.02
N SER A 117 -42.90 -17.00 20.50
CA SER A 117 -42.00 -16.00 21.10
C SER A 117 -42.24 -14.60 20.53
N SER A 118 -42.15 -13.58 21.38
CA SER A 118 -42.23 -12.17 20.96
C SER A 118 -41.08 -11.74 20.03
N ARG A 119 -39.96 -12.47 20.04
CA ARG A 119 -38.82 -12.26 19.12
C ARG A 119 -38.70 -13.40 18.11
N GLY A 120 -39.83 -13.89 17.59
CA GLY A 120 -39.88 -15.05 16.70
C GLY A 120 -38.93 -14.96 15.49
N ILE A 121 -38.90 -13.82 14.78
CA ILE A 121 -38.04 -13.64 13.57
C ILE A 121 -36.55 -13.73 13.92
N PHE A 122 -36.15 -13.14 15.05
CA PHE A 122 -34.77 -13.16 15.54
C PHE A 122 -34.31 -14.60 15.81
N TYR A 123 -35.10 -15.38 16.56
CA TYR A 123 -34.77 -16.76 16.87
C TYR A 123 -34.88 -17.67 15.65
N LEU A 124 -35.81 -17.41 14.74
CA LEU A 124 -35.97 -18.16 13.50
C LEU A 124 -34.74 -18.03 12.60
N SER A 125 -34.15 -16.85 12.52
CA SER A 125 -32.90 -16.65 11.79
C SER A 125 -31.75 -17.50 12.37
N ILE A 126 -31.54 -17.43 13.69
CA ILE A 126 -30.49 -18.21 14.37
C ILE A 126 -30.73 -19.71 14.17
N ALA A 127 -31.98 -20.15 14.35
CA ALA A 127 -32.36 -21.55 14.18
C ALA A 127 -32.11 -22.04 12.75
N ASN A 128 -32.35 -21.22 11.73
CA ASN A 128 -32.05 -21.55 10.35
C ASN A 128 -30.55 -21.66 10.07
N ILE A 129 -29.71 -20.77 10.62
CA ILE A 129 -28.25 -20.91 10.52
C ILE A 129 -27.78 -22.21 11.20
N ILE A 130 -28.27 -22.51 12.40
CA ILE A 130 -27.96 -23.75 13.11
C ILE A 130 -28.42 -24.97 12.31
N LEU A 131 -29.63 -24.93 11.74
CA LEU A 131 -30.18 -26.01 10.93
C LEU A 131 -29.34 -26.22 9.67
N GLY A 132 -28.87 -25.16 9.02
CA GLY A 132 -27.94 -25.24 7.91
C GLY A 132 -26.62 -25.91 8.29
N LEU A 133 -26.00 -25.50 9.40
CA LEU A 133 -24.76 -26.12 9.88
C LEU A 133 -24.94 -27.59 10.28
N LEU A 134 -26.04 -27.91 10.97
CA LEU A 134 -26.37 -29.29 11.37
C LEU A 134 -26.65 -30.18 10.17
N THR A 135 -27.44 -29.71 9.19
CA THR A 135 -27.72 -30.49 7.98
C THR A 135 -26.46 -30.72 7.14
N GLN A 136 -25.57 -29.73 7.05
CA GLN A 136 -24.27 -29.92 6.42
C GLN A 136 -23.42 -30.96 7.17
N TRP A 137 -23.35 -30.88 8.50
CA TRP A 137 -22.61 -31.83 9.31
C TRP A 137 -23.15 -33.26 9.15
N LEU A 138 -24.47 -33.44 9.24
CA LEU A 138 -25.15 -34.72 9.03
C LEU A 138 -24.90 -35.27 7.62
N GLY A 139 -24.94 -34.42 6.59
CA GLY A 139 -24.61 -34.82 5.22
C GLY A 139 -23.17 -35.34 5.12
N SER A 140 -22.21 -34.63 5.72
CA SER A 140 -20.80 -35.06 5.73
C SER A 140 -20.57 -36.36 6.50
N TYR A 141 -21.27 -36.55 7.63
CA TYR A 141 -21.25 -37.79 8.40
C TYR A 141 -21.82 -38.96 7.59
N TRP A 142 -22.96 -38.74 6.92
CA TRP A 142 -23.61 -39.72 6.07
C TRP A 142 -22.71 -40.14 4.90
N GLN A 143 -22.07 -39.18 4.24
CA GLN A 143 -21.13 -39.44 3.16
C GLN A 143 -19.97 -40.34 3.61
N ARG A 144 -19.38 -40.06 4.78
CA ARG A 144 -18.30 -40.88 5.36
C ARG A 144 -18.79 -42.28 5.75
N ARG A 145 -19.97 -42.38 6.37
CA ARG A 145 -20.53 -43.64 6.86
C ARG A 145 -20.85 -44.62 5.73
N HIS A 146 -21.32 -44.10 4.60
CA HIS A 146 -21.75 -44.87 3.43
C HIS A 146 -20.76 -44.84 2.26
N GLN A 147 -19.57 -44.24 2.45
CA GLN A 147 -18.50 -44.12 1.44
C GLN A 147 -19.00 -43.61 0.08
N LEU A 148 -19.92 -42.64 0.11
CA LEU A 148 -20.51 -42.11 -1.11
C LEU A 148 -19.52 -41.20 -1.84
N GLU A 149 -19.27 -41.49 -3.12
CA GLU A 149 -18.44 -40.63 -3.98
C GLU A 149 -19.04 -39.23 -4.13
N ARG A 150 -20.38 -39.13 -4.20
CA ARG A 150 -21.11 -37.86 -4.31
C ARG A 150 -22.23 -37.77 -3.29
N LEU A 151 -22.29 -36.64 -2.60
CA LEU A 151 -23.41 -36.27 -1.74
C LEU A 151 -24.69 -36.07 -2.59
N PRO A 152 -25.83 -36.67 -2.22
CA PRO A 152 -27.10 -36.41 -2.91
C PRO A 152 -27.49 -34.92 -2.87
N TYR A 153 -28.15 -34.42 -3.91
CA TYR A 153 -28.54 -33.00 -4.04
C TYR A 153 -29.24 -32.39 -2.80
N PRO A 154 -30.17 -33.08 -2.10
CA PRO A 154 -30.82 -32.49 -0.92
C PRO A 154 -29.85 -32.08 0.19
N TRP A 155 -28.78 -32.86 0.40
CA TRP A 155 -27.76 -32.56 1.39
C TRP A 155 -26.84 -31.39 1.00
N GLN A 156 -26.92 -30.94 -0.25
CA GLN A 156 -26.22 -29.77 -0.75
C GLN A 156 -27.14 -28.53 -0.78
N VAL A 157 -28.41 -28.71 -1.14
CA VAL A 157 -29.35 -27.59 -1.31
C VAL A 157 -29.99 -27.14 0.01
N LEU A 158 -30.38 -28.07 0.89
CA LEU A 158 -31.03 -27.73 2.16
C LEU A 158 -30.16 -26.83 3.05
N PRO A 159 -28.85 -27.11 3.26
CA PRO A 159 -28.05 -26.22 4.10
C PRO A 159 -27.93 -24.81 3.52
N LEU A 160 -27.80 -24.67 2.19
CA LEU A 160 -27.78 -23.34 1.52
C LEU A 160 -29.09 -22.61 1.71
N PHE A 161 -30.22 -23.30 1.52
CA PHE A 161 -31.53 -22.72 1.69
C PHE A 161 -31.71 -22.18 3.11
N TYR A 162 -31.42 -22.99 4.13
CA TYR A 162 -31.50 -22.55 5.52
C TYR A 162 -30.53 -21.42 5.84
N GLY A 163 -29.29 -21.49 5.36
CA GLY A 163 -28.29 -20.46 5.56
C GLY A 163 -28.72 -19.10 4.97
N ILE A 164 -29.12 -19.11 3.69
CA ILE A 164 -29.57 -17.91 2.97
C ILE A 164 -30.82 -17.35 3.62
N PHE A 165 -31.80 -18.20 3.91
CA PHE A 165 -33.04 -17.78 4.56
C PHE A 165 -32.78 -17.17 5.94
N GLY A 166 -31.90 -17.78 6.73
CA GLY A 166 -31.47 -17.24 8.02
C GLY A 166 -30.89 -15.83 7.92
N VAL A 167 -30.03 -15.56 6.94
CA VAL A 167 -29.47 -14.21 6.72
C VAL A 167 -30.52 -13.23 6.20
N VAL A 168 -31.36 -13.64 5.24
CA VAL A 168 -32.40 -12.79 4.62
C VAL A 168 -33.40 -12.29 5.67
N LEU A 169 -33.80 -13.16 6.61
CA LEU A 169 -34.69 -12.80 7.72
C LEU A 169 -34.17 -11.67 8.62
N ARG A 170 -32.86 -11.34 8.53
CA ARG A 170 -32.22 -10.27 9.30
C ARG A 170 -31.72 -9.12 8.44
N SER A 171 -31.95 -9.14 7.13
CA SER A 171 -31.36 -8.16 6.21
C SER A 171 -31.73 -6.71 6.54
N THR A 172 -32.81 -6.48 7.28
CA THR A 172 -33.32 -5.15 7.65
C THR A 172 -32.76 -4.58 8.95
N ASN A 173 -32.11 -5.37 9.80
CA ASN A 173 -31.65 -4.94 11.12
C ASN A 173 -30.14 -5.09 11.23
N PHE A 174 -29.39 -4.01 11.47
CA PHE A 174 -27.93 -4.06 11.66
C PHE A 174 -27.59 -4.23 13.15
N ASP A 175 -27.09 -5.41 13.55
CA ASP A 175 -26.65 -5.69 14.92
C ASP A 175 -25.52 -6.75 14.99
N ASN A 176 -24.98 -7.01 16.19
CA ASN A 176 -23.96 -8.06 16.40
C ASN A 176 -24.32 -9.43 15.78
N TRP A 177 -25.60 -9.81 15.77
CA TRP A 177 -26.02 -11.11 15.27
C TRP A 177 -26.01 -11.18 13.74
N THR A 178 -26.11 -10.06 13.02
CA THR A 178 -25.96 -10.06 11.57
C THR A 178 -24.60 -10.56 11.11
N GLY A 179 -23.52 -10.09 11.74
CA GLY A 179 -22.17 -10.56 11.43
C GLY A 179 -22.00 -12.05 11.72
N LEU A 180 -22.51 -12.54 12.86
CA LEU A 180 -22.51 -13.99 13.17
C LEU A 180 -23.34 -14.81 12.17
N SER A 181 -24.46 -14.28 11.68
CA SER A 181 -25.32 -14.95 10.70
C SER A 181 -24.61 -15.09 9.35
N ILE A 182 -23.91 -14.04 8.91
CA ILE A 182 -23.09 -14.05 7.69
C ILE A 182 -21.91 -15.02 7.84
N LEU A 183 -21.26 -15.08 9.01
CA LEU A 183 -20.23 -16.09 9.30
C LEU A 183 -20.80 -17.51 9.22
N GLY A 184 -21.99 -17.74 9.78
CA GLY A 184 -22.70 -19.01 9.68
C GLY A 184 -22.96 -19.41 8.23
N LEU A 185 -23.52 -18.51 7.42
CA LEU A 185 -23.72 -18.73 5.99
C LEU A 185 -22.40 -18.97 5.26
N ALA A 186 -21.35 -18.23 5.59
CA ALA A 186 -20.02 -18.40 5.00
C ALA A 186 -19.46 -19.81 5.23
N LEU A 187 -19.59 -20.34 6.46
CA LEU A 187 -19.21 -21.72 6.79
C LEU A 187 -20.05 -22.76 6.05
N ILE A 188 -21.34 -22.47 5.81
CA ILE A 188 -22.22 -23.32 5.01
C ILE A 188 -21.75 -23.34 3.54
N LEU A 189 -21.51 -22.16 2.96
CA LEU A 189 -21.03 -22.01 1.58
C LEU A 189 -19.69 -22.72 1.35
N ILE A 190 -18.74 -22.56 2.29
CA ILE A 190 -17.44 -23.25 2.24
C ILE A 190 -17.62 -24.76 2.36
N GLY A 191 -18.46 -25.21 3.30
CA GLY A 191 -18.62 -26.62 3.59
C GLY A 191 -19.25 -27.43 2.45
N ILE A 192 -20.16 -26.82 1.68
CA ILE A 192 -20.70 -27.42 0.46
C ILE A 192 -19.77 -27.20 -0.73
N GLY A 193 -19.24 -25.99 -0.87
CA GLY A 193 -18.38 -25.62 -2.01
C GLY A 193 -17.12 -26.47 -2.10
N ARG A 194 -16.55 -26.92 -0.97
CA ARG A 194 -15.37 -27.80 -0.97
C ARG A 194 -15.62 -29.22 -1.47
N CYS A 195 -16.88 -29.67 -1.52
CA CYS A 195 -17.22 -31.04 -1.88
C CYS A 195 -17.07 -31.31 -3.39
N HIS A 196 -17.17 -30.28 -4.24
CA HIS A 196 -17.08 -30.40 -5.70
C HIS A 196 -16.30 -29.24 -6.30
N LEU A 197 -15.42 -29.52 -7.27
CA LEU A 197 -14.64 -28.49 -7.97
C LEU A 197 -15.53 -27.49 -8.74
N GLU A 198 -16.70 -27.93 -9.22
CA GLU A 198 -17.67 -27.08 -9.91
C GLU A 198 -18.26 -25.97 -9.00
N PHE A 199 -18.27 -26.19 -7.68
CA PHE A 199 -18.78 -25.24 -6.70
C PHE A 199 -17.72 -24.34 -6.08
N LYS A 200 -16.56 -24.20 -6.74
CA LYS A 200 -15.49 -23.31 -6.29
C LYS A 200 -15.96 -21.87 -6.05
N THR A 201 -16.93 -21.40 -6.83
CA THR A 201 -17.58 -20.09 -6.64
C THR A 201 -18.22 -19.94 -5.25
N LEU A 202 -18.84 -21.01 -4.71
CA LEU A 202 -19.41 -20.97 -3.36
C LEU A 202 -18.31 -20.83 -2.30
N VAL A 203 -17.15 -21.45 -2.50
CA VAL A 203 -16.01 -21.29 -1.58
C VAL A 203 -15.51 -19.83 -1.60
N TYR A 204 -15.43 -19.20 -2.78
CA TYR A 204 -15.09 -17.79 -2.89
C TYR A 204 -16.10 -16.88 -2.19
N LEU A 205 -17.39 -17.10 -2.41
CA LEU A 205 -18.46 -16.37 -1.72
C LEU A 205 -18.38 -16.57 -0.20
N GLY A 206 -18.06 -17.78 0.25
CA GLY A 206 -17.86 -18.07 1.65
C GLY A 206 -16.64 -17.37 2.24
N LEU A 207 -15.49 -17.33 1.57
CA LEU A 207 -14.33 -16.56 2.04
C LEU A 207 -14.64 -15.05 2.13
N THR A 208 -15.31 -14.50 1.12
CA THR A 208 -15.80 -13.12 1.16
C THR A 208 -16.78 -12.92 2.31
N GLY A 209 -17.67 -13.88 2.55
CA GLY A 209 -18.59 -13.90 3.68
C GLY A 209 -17.87 -13.94 5.04
N ILE A 210 -16.76 -14.67 5.18
CA ILE A 210 -15.94 -14.61 6.40
C ILE A 210 -15.43 -13.19 6.64
N SER A 211 -14.82 -12.58 5.63
CA SER A 211 -14.32 -11.20 5.75
C SER A 211 -15.45 -10.23 6.08
N LEU A 212 -16.56 -10.25 5.33
CA LEU A 212 -17.72 -9.39 5.56
C LEU A 212 -18.32 -9.57 6.96
N GLY A 213 -18.50 -10.82 7.41
CA GLY A 213 -19.03 -11.12 8.73
C GLY A 213 -18.14 -10.59 9.85
N LEU A 214 -16.81 -10.76 9.74
CA LEU A 214 -15.85 -10.20 10.70
C LEU A 214 -15.85 -8.66 10.69
N TYR A 215 -15.85 -8.04 9.51
CA TYR A 215 -15.92 -6.58 9.39
C TYR A 215 -17.21 -6.03 9.99
N GLN A 216 -18.35 -6.70 9.77
CA GLN A 216 -19.64 -6.29 10.30
C GLN A 216 -19.72 -6.44 11.82
N LEU A 217 -19.17 -7.53 12.37
CA LEU A 217 -19.03 -7.69 13.83
C LEU A 217 -18.23 -6.55 14.45
N LEU A 218 -17.09 -6.23 13.84
CA LEU A 218 -16.26 -5.15 14.34
C LEU A 218 -16.91 -3.78 14.15
N ALA A 219 -17.61 -3.56 13.02
CA ALA A 219 -18.30 -2.31 12.73
C ALA A 219 -19.34 -1.99 13.81
N HIS A 220 -20.13 -2.98 14.23
CA HIS A 220 -21.11 -2.78 15.29
C HIS A 220 -20.44 -2.51 16.65
N GLN A 221 -19.33 -3.20 16.97
CA GLN A 221 -18.58 -2.92 18.21
C GLN A 221 -17.93 -1.53 18.22
N LEU A 222 -17.58 -1.00 17.06
CA LEU A 222 -16.91 0.28 16.90
C LEU A 222 -17.85 1.45 16.58
N GLU A 223 -19.15 1.20 16.41
CA GLU A 223 -20.15 2.18 15.96
C GLU A 223 -20.19 3.45 16.83
N THR A 224 -19.97 3.30 18.13
CA THR A 224 -19.97 4.40 19.11
C THR A 224 -18.64 5.15 19.22
N PHE A 225 -17.56 4.66 18.60
CA PHE A 225 -16.24 5.26 18.69
C PHE A 225 -15.97 6.26 17.57
N PRO A 226 -15.03 7.21 17.75
CA PRO A 226 -14.63 8.15 16.70
C PRO A 226 -14.12 7.44 15.44
N ILE A 227 -14.35 8.05 14.27
CA ILE A 227 -14.02 7.49 12.95
C ILE A 227 -12.57 7.02 12.85
N GLY A 228 -11.59 7.79 13.35
CA GLY A 228 -10.18 7.40 13.35
C GLY A 228 -9.92 6.05 14.03
N ARG A 229 -10.60 5.79 15.16
CA ARG A 229 -10.52 4.50 15.88
C ARG A 229 -11.21 3.38 15.11
N GLN A 230 -12.33 3.66 14.44
CA GLN A 230 -12.99 2.69 13.57
C GLN A 230 -12.06 2.26 12.42
N LEU A 231 -11.43 3.21 11.75
CA LEU A 231 -10.51 2.96 10.62
C LEU A 231 -9.30 2.13 11.04
N ILE A 232 -8.66 2.44 12.17
CA ILE A 232 -7.55 1.63 12.71
C ILE A 232 -8.03 0.22 13.06
N GLY A 233 -9.21 0.09 13.67
CA GLY A 233 -9.80 -1.21 13.97
C GLY A 233 -9.99 -2.05 12.70
N PHE A 234 -10.54 -1.47 11.64
CA PHE A 234 -10.71 -2.15 10.35
C PHE A 234 -9.39 -2.48 9.66
N ALA A 235 -8.38 -1.61 9.74
CA ALA A 235 -7.04 -1.87 9.23
C ALA A 235 -6.36 -3.01 10.02
N ALA A 236 -6.49 -3.03 11.34
CA ALA A 236 -5.96 -4.08 12.20
C ALA A 236 -6.65 -5.43 11.93
N LEU A 237 -7.97 -5.42 11.72
CA LEU A 237 -8.71 -6.62 11.33
C LEU A 237 -8.27 -7.14 9.97
N GLY A 238 -8.16 -6.28 8.96
CA GLY A 238 -7.69 -6.68 7.63
C GLY A 238 -6.26 -7.25 7.66
N THR A 239 -5.39 -6.65 8.48
CA THR A 239 -4.03 -7.15 8.74
C THR A 239 -4.06 -8.51 9.46
N THR A 240 -4.98 -8.71 10.39
CA THR A 240 -5.16 -10.00 11.08
C THR A 240 -5.64 -11.08 10.12
N ILE A 241 -6.63 -10.76 9.27
CA ILE A 241 -7.14 -11.66 8.23
C ILE A 241 -6.03 -12.03 7.24
N LEU A 242 -5.26 -11.05 6.79
CA LEU A 242 -4.08 -11.22 5.93
C LEU A 242 -3.11 -12.26 6.49
N TYR A 243 -2.65 -12.08 7.73
CA TYR A 243 -1.74 -13.02 8.36
C TYR A 243 -2.41 -14.36 8.69
N GLY A 244 -3.70 -14.36 9.02
CA GLY A 244 -4.50 -15.56 9.21
C GLY A 244 -4.49 -16.45 7.97
N TYR A 245 -4.73 -15.88 6.78
CA TYR A 245 -4.65 -16.62 5.51
C TYR A 245 -3.26 -17.20 5.26
N ARG A 246 -2.21 -16.48 5.65
CA ARG A 246 -0.82 -16.93 5.50
C ARG A 246 -0.47 -18.08 6.44
N VAL A 247 -0.83 -17.99 7.72
CA VAL A 247 -0.56 -19.03 8.74
C VAL A 247 -1.39 -20.28 8.45
N LEU A 248 -2.67 -20.10 8.10
CA LEU A 248 -3.57 -21.20 7.80
C LEU A 248 -3.44 -21.72 6.36
N SER A 249 -2.54 -21.15 5.54
CA SER A 249 -2.40 -21.50 4.12
C SER A 249 -2.23 -23.01 3.86
N PRO A 250 -1.37 -23.76 4.58
CA PRO A 250 -1.23 -25.20 4.33
C PRO A 250 -2.55 -25.96 4.56
N TRP A 251 -3.27 -25.59 5.62
CA TRP A 251 -4.56 -26.17 5.95
C TRP A 251 -5.63 -25.79 4.91
N LEU A 252 -5.72 -24.52 4.55
CA LEU A 252 -6.69 -24.01 3.57
C LEU A 252 -6.49 -24.61 2.18
N ILE A 253 -5.24 -24.80 1.73
CA ILE A 253 -4.91 -25.45 0.45
C ILE A 253 -5.41 -26.89 0.46
N SER A 254 -5.10 -27.64 1.53
CA SER A 254 -5.47 -29.05 1.64
C SER A 254 -6.98 -29.29 1.79
N THR A 255 -7.69 -28.36 2.44
CA THR A 255 -9.10 -28.56 2.81
C THR A 255 -10.10 -27.89 1.86
N LEU A 256 -9.71 -26.79 1.21
CA LEU A 256 -10.59 -25.99 0.34
C LEU A 256 -10.21 -26.06 -1.14
N ASN A 257 -9.21 -26.86 -1.51
CA ASN A 257 -8.72 -27.00 -2.89
C ASN A 257 -8.30 -25.66 -3.53
N PHE A 258 -7.82 -24.72 -2.72
CA PHE A 258 -7.26 -23.47 -3.24
C PHE A 258 -5.83 -23.64 -3.72
N THR A 259 -5.49 -22.88 -4.75
CA THR A 259 -4.09 -22.71 -5.14
C THR A 259 -3.41 -21.68 -4.22
N ASN A 260 -2.08 -21.80 -4.09
CA ASN A 260 -1.26 -20.80 -3.40
C ASN A 260 -1.49 -19.38 -3.93
N LEU A 261 -1.76 -19.24 -5.23
CA LEU A 261 -1.95 -17.96 -5.89
C LEU A 261 -3.28 -17.31 -5.49
N GLU A 262 -4.34 -18.10 -5.31
CA GLU A 262 -5.67 -17.62 -4.90
C GLU A 262 -5.63 -17.06 -3.46
N ILE A 263 -5.01 -17.79 -2.53
CA ILE A 263 -4.84 -17.33 -1.13
C ILE A 263 -3.99 -16.05 -1.08
N LYS A 264 -2.93 -15.98 -1.89
CA LYS A 264 -2.09 -14.77 -2.00
C LYS A 264 -2.87 -13.57 -2.52
N ARG A 265 -3.75 -13.73 -3.50
CA ARG A 265 -4.60 -12.63 -4.01
C ARG A 265 -5.52 -12.07 -2.92
N VAL A 266 -6.18 -12.94 -2.16
CA VAL A 266 -7.04 -12.52 -1.03
C VAL A 266 -6.21 -11.79 0.03
N SER A 267 -5.00 -12.29 0.30
CA SER A 267 -4.05 -11.64 1.20
C SER A 267 -3.68 -10.24 0.68
N HIS A 268 -3.21 -10.11 -0.56
CA HIS A 268 -2.84 -8.81 -1.15
C HIS A 268 -4.00 -7.79 -1.13
N PHE A 269 -5.23 -8.25 -1.35
CA PHE A 269 -6.41 -7.40 -1.27
C PHE A 269 -6.60 -6.82 0.15
N HIS A 270 -6.53 -7.66 1.18
CA HIS A 270 -6.65 -7.20 2.57
C HIS A 270 -5.47 -6.30 2.98
N TRP A 271 -4.25 -6.57 2.49
CA TRP A 271 -3.12 -5.67 2.69
C TRP A 271 -3.43 -4.28 2.09
N ALA A 272 -3.84 -4.21 0.81
CA ALA A 272 -4.12 -2.94 0.14
C ALA A 272 -5.24 -2.14 0.81
N VAL A 273 -6.34 -2.81 1.18
CA VAL A 273 -7.45 -2.17 1.91
C VAL A 273 -7.00 -1.68 3.28
N SER A 274 -6.23 -2.48 4.02
CA SER A 274 -5.75 -2.10 5.36
C SER A 274 -4.78 -0.92 5.31
N SER A 275 -3.88 -0.90 4.34
CA SER A 275 -2.95 0.21 4.12
C SER A 275 -3.71 1.50 3.77
N LEU A 276 -4.73 1.43 2.91
CA LEU A 276 -5.57 2.57 2.58
C LEU A 276 -6.33 3.10 3.81
N LEU A 277 -6.92 2.21 4.61
CA LEU A 277 -7.62 2.57 5.84
C LEU A 277 -6.68 3.23 6.86
N LEU A 278 -5.44 2.75 6.98
CA LEU A 278 -4.45 3.33 7.88
C LEU A 278 -4.04 4.75 7.43
N ILE A 279 -3.88 4.98 6.12
CA ILE A 279 -3.64 6.31 5.56
C ILE A 279 -4.84 7.24 5.84
N LEU A 280 -6.07 6.77 5.65
CA LEU A 280 -7.25 7.57 5.96
C LEU A 280 -7.36 7.88 7.46
N ALA A 281 -6.91 6.98 8.33
CA ALA A 281 -6.94 7.18 9.77
C ALA A 281 -6.03 8.33 10.23
N THR A 282 -4.95 8.66 9.51
CA THR A 282 -4.05 9.75 9.89
C THR A 282 -4.68 11.14 9.78
N GLN A 283 -5.85 11.26 9.15
CA GLN A 283 -6.62 12.51 9.05
C GLN A 283 -7.44 12.83 10.31
N PHE A 284 -7.48 11.91 11.28
CA PHE A 284 -8.29 12.01 12.50
C PHE A 284 -7.41 11.93 13.75
N PRO A 285 -7.84 12.47 14.91
CA PRO A 285 -7.10 12.34 16.16
C PRO A 285 -7.10 10.90 16.69
N LEU A 286 -5.94 10.39 17.15
CA LEU A 286 -5.70 8.96 17.41
C LEU A 286 -5.34 8.62 18.87
N GLU A 287 -5.59 9.53 19.82
CA GLU A 287 -5.06 9.52 21.19
C GLU A 287 -5.23 8.22 22.00
N SER A 288 -6.21 7.36 21.67
CA SER A 288 -6.49 6.12 22.42
C SER A 288 -6.08 4.80 21.73
N VAL A 289 -5.60 4.83 20.49
CA VAL A 289 -5.33 3.62 19.68
C VAL A 289 -3.98 3.63 18.96
N GLN A 290 -3.06 4.47 19.45
CA GLN A 290 -1.74 4.67 18.89
C GLN A 290 -0.93 3.37 18.77
N SER A 291 -0.88 2.55 19.82
CA SER A 291 -0.15 1.26 19.81
C SER A 291 -0.70 0.27 18.78
N LEU A 292 -2.03 0.25 18.59
CA LEU A 292 -2.69 -0.60 17.60
C LEU A 292 -2.38 -0.12 16.17
N ALA A 293 -2.40 1.20 15.93
CA ALA A 293 -1.98 1.77 14.65
C ALA A 293 -0.52 1.43 14.34
N LEU A 294 0.38 1.58 15.33
CA LEU A 294 1.80 1.27 15.16
C LEU A 294 2.03 -0.22 14.85
N GLY A 295 1.39 -1.11 15.60
CA GLY A 295 1.46 -2.55 15.35
C GLY A 295 0.93 -2.90 13.96
N THR A 296 -0.21 -2.33 13.57
CA THR A 296 -0.83 -2.55 12.26
C THR A 296 0.10 -2.10 11.13
N GLY A 297 0.63 -0.88 11.19
CA GLY A 297 1.57 -0.35 10.20
C GLY A 297 2.86 -1.17 10.10
N TYR A 298 3.41 -1.61 11.24
CA TYR A 298 4.58 -2.48 11.27
C TYR A 298 4.31 -3.80 10.53
N PHE A 299 3.20 -4.47 10.83
CA PHE A 299 2.86 -5.75 10.21
C PHE A 299 2.55 -5.63 8.71
N LEU A 300 1.95 -4.52 8.28
CA LEU A 300 1.70 -4.24 6.86
C LEU A 300 3.01 -3.98 6.09
N SER A 301 3.88 -3.14 6.64
CA SER A 301 5.20 -2.85 6.06
C SER A 301 6.05 -4.13 5.97
N GLN A 302 6.09 -4.91 7.06
CA GLN A 302 6.77 -6.21 7.10
C GLN A 302 6.21 -7.16 6.06
N TYR A 303 4.88 -7.23 5.91
CA TYR A 303 4.23 -8.08 4.92
C TYR A 303 4.70 -7.72 3.50
N ALA A 304 4.65 -6.43 3.14
CA ALA A 304 5.06 -5.95 1.83
C ALA A 304 6.54 -6.26 1.54
N ILE A 305 7.44 -5.95 2.48
CA ILE A 305 8.88 -6.28 2.35
C ILE A 305 9.06 -7.79 2.14
N TRP A 306 8.32 -8.62 2.87
CA TRP A 306 8.43 -10.06 2.76
C TRP A 306 7.89 -10.61 1.42
N GLN A 307 6.89 -9.98 0.81
CA GLN A 307 6.43 -10.37 -0.54
C GLN A 307 7.46 -10.09 -1.64
N GLY A 308 8.42 -9.20 -1.38
CA GLY A 308 9.58 -9.00 -2.24
C GLY A 308 10.60 -10.13 -2.19
N ARG A 309 10.57 -10.99 -1.16
CA ARG A 309 11.57 -12.04 -0.95
C ARG A 309 11.31 -13.25 -1.85
N ARG A 310 12.31 -13.66 -2.63
CA ARG A 310 12.28 -14.82 -3.55
C ARG A 310 11.08 -14.79 -4.50
N ASN A 311 10.65 -13.60 -4.90
CA ASN A 311 9.55 -13.43 -5.82
C ASN A 311 10.02 -13.80 -7.25
N PRO A 312 9.27 -14.65 -7.99
CA PRO A 312 9.68 -15.09 -9.32
C PRO A 312 9.74 -13.95 -10.35
N HIS A 313 9.02 -12.85 -10.12
CA HIS A 313 9.02 -11.69 -11.00
C HIS A 313 9.86 -10.56 -10.39
N PRO A 314 11.01 -10.19 -10.98
CA PRO A 314 11.95 -9.24 -10.38
C PRO A 314 11.33 -7.85 -10.18
N LEU A 315 10.59 -7.35 -11.18
CA LEU A 315 9.93 -6.04 -11.08
C LEU A 315 8.85 -6.02 -9.99
N GLY A 316 8.07 -7.10 -9.87
CA GLY A 316 7.10 -7.26 -8.78
C GLY A 316 7.77 -7.32 -7.41
N ALA A 317 8.92 -7.99 -7.32
CA ALA A 317 9.74 -8.04 -6.11
C ALA A 317 10.15 -6.64 -5.64
N GLU A 318 10.65 -5.81 -6.57
CA GLU A 318 11.09 -4.44 -6.29
C GLU A 318 9.93 -3.56 -5.82
N ILE A 319 8.76 -3.63 -6.50
CA ILE A 319 7.56 -2.85 -6.10
C ILE A 319 7.14 -3.17 -4.67
N TRP A 320 7.11 -4.45 -4.29
CA TRP A 320 6.74 -4.86 -2.93
C TRP A 320 7.67 -4.30 -1.87
N VAL A 321 8.99 -4.29 -2.12
CA VAL A 321 9.97 -3.68 -1.21
C VAL A 321 9.79 -2.17 -1.14
N TYR A 322 9.56 -1.49 -2.26
CA TYR A 322 9.30 -0.04 -2.26
C TYR A 322 8.04 0.33 -1.47
N MET A 323 6.94 -0.39 -1.67
CA MET A 323 5.69 -0.16 -0.93
C MET A 323 5.89 -0.36 0.58
N GLY A 324 6.58 -1.43 0.99
CA GLY A 324 6.86 -1.66 2.40
C GLY A 324 7.80 -0.62 3.01
N CYS A 325 8.80 -0.13 2.27
CA CYS A 325 9.65 0.97 2.71
C CYS A 325 8.86 2.29 2.85
N LEU A 326 7.94 2.57 1.92
CA LEU A 326 7.08 3.75 1.98
C LEU A 326 6.18 3.71 3.22
N GLU A 327 5.55 2.56 3.50
CA GLU A 327 4.76 2.36 4.73
C GLU A 327 5.62 2.51 5.99
N ALA A 328 6.87 2.01 5.99
CA ALA A 328 7.78 2.19 7.12
C ALA A 328 8.16 3.65 7.35
N ILE A 329 8.37 4.43 6.28
CA ILE A 329 8.66 5.87 6.37
C ILE A 329 7.45 6.63 6.90
N ALA A 330 6.25 6.33 6.39
CA ALA A 330 5.01 6.93 6.87
C ALA A 330 4.76 6.58 8.36
N LEU A 331 5.04 5.34 8.75
CA LEU A 331 4.96 4.89 10.14
C LEU A 331 5.96 5.64 11.03
N PHE A 332 7.21 5.83 10.57
CA PHE A 332 8.23 6.57 11.32
C PHE A 332 7.83 8.04 11.53
N TYR A 333 7.31 8.70 10.50
CA TYR A 333 6.75 10.04 10.63
C TYR A 333 5.58 10.07 11.62
N TYR A 334 4.67 9.10 11.55
CA TYR A 334 3.59 9.01 12.51
C TYR A 334 4.11 8.82 13.95
N VAL A 335 5.13 7.97 14.17
CA VAL A 335 5.80 7.80 15.47
C VAL A 335 6.37 9.14 15.99
N SER A 336 6.98 9.97 15.14
CA SER A 336 7.52 11.26 15.60
C SER A 336 6.43 12.16 16.18
N THR A 337 5.22 12.14 15.61
CA THR A 337 4.09 12.94 16.12
C THR A 337 3.51 12.45 17.45
N LEU A 338 3.79 11.21 17.85
CA LEU A 338 3.16 10.59 19.02
C LEU A 338 3.96 10.74 20.32
N PHE A 339 5.29 10.72 20.24
CA PHE A 339 6.14 10.70 21.43
C PHE A 339 6.58 12.11 21.83
N PRO A 340 6.76 12.40 23.14
CA PRO A 340 7.27 13.69 23.61
C PRO A 340 8.65 14.07 23.06
N TRP A 341 9.44 13.09 22.61
CA TRP A 341 10.74 13.31 21.98
C TRP A 341 10.65 13.44 20.45
N GLY A 342 9.44 13.57 19.92
CA GLY A 342 9.13 13.74 18.50
C GLY A 342 9.92 14.84 17.82
N GLU A 343 9.89 16.04 18.42
CA GLU A 343 10.65 17.20 17.92
C GLU A 343 12.16 16.91 17.86
N THR A 344 12.70 16.18 18.85
CA THR A 344 14.11 15.76 18.84
C THR A 344 14.39 14.76 17.72
N LEU A 345 13.51 13.77 17.53
CA LEU A 345 13.62 12.80 16.44
C LEU A 345 13.57 13.48 15.06
N GLU A 346 12.72 14.49 14.90
CA GLU A 346 12.59 15.27 13.67
C GLU A 346 13.86 16.09 13.39
N LEU A 347 14.45 16.73 14.39
CA LEU A 347 15.73 17.45 14.25
C LEU A 347 16.88 16.52 13.82
N TRP A 348 16.92 15.30 14.37
CA TRP A 348 17.94 14.31 14.07
C TRP A 348 17.58 13.36 12.91
N ALA A 349 16.45 13.58 12.23
CA ALA A 349 15.93 12.62 11.25
C ALA A 349 16.89 12.36 10.08
N GLY A 350 17.60 13.38 9.60
CA GLY A 350 18.63 13.24 8.56
C GLY A 350 19.77 12.30 8.96
N ALA A 351 20.30 12.49 10.18
CA ALA A 351 21.34 11.62 10.74
C ALA A 351 20.82 10.19 10.99
N ILE A 352 19.61 10.03 11.54
CA ILE A 352 18.98 8.72 11.76
C ILE A 352 18.78 8.01 10.42
N ALA A 353 18.23 8.71 9.42
CA ALA A 353 18.03 8.21 8.07
C ALA A 353 19.34 7.83 7.39
N SER A 354 20.43 8.57 7.63
CA SER A 354 21.77 8.22 7.16
C SER A 354 22.28 6.92 7.78
N GLY A 355 22.07 6.73 9.09
CA GLY A 355 22.38 5.49 9.80
C GLY A 355 21.59 4.31 9.25
N VAL A 356 20.27 4.46 9.09
CA VAL A 356 19.41 3.44 8.46
C VAL A 356 19.85 3.18 7.02
N GLY A 357 20.11 4.22 6.24
CA GLY A 357 20.58 4.15 4.86
C GLY A 357 21.89 3.38 4.72
N TYR A 358 22.83 3.56 5.66
CA TYR A 358 24.06 2.77 5.72
C TYR A 358 23.77 1.27 5.81
N PHE A 359 22.94 0.84 6.77
CA PHE A 359 22.57 -0.57 6.90
C PHE A 359 21.79 -1.07 5.67
N LEU A 360 20.85 -0.28 5.16
CA LEU A 360 20.11 -0.65 3.95
C LEU A 360 21.02 -0.79 2.71
N TYR A 361 22.13 -0.06 2.63
CA TYR A 361 23.06 -0.17 1.51
C TYR A 361 23.97 -1.39 1.61
N PHE A 362 24.53 -1.67 2.79
CA PHE A 362 25.60 -2.67 2.95
C PHE A 362 25.14 -4.07 3.33
N LEU A 363 23.88 -4.25 3.76
CA LEU A 363 23.37 -5.58 4.10
C LEU A 363 23.30 -6.50 2.86
N PRO A 364 23.57 -7.80 3.00
CA PRO A 364 23.66 -8.74 1.88
C PRO A 364 22.27 -9.22 1.42
N TRP A 365 21.40 -8.29 1.02
CA TRP A 365 19.99 -8.52 0.68
C TRP A 365 19.77 -9.63 -0.34
N GLU A 366 20.65 -9.72 -1.35
CA GLU A 366 20.59 -10.75 -2.39
C GLU A 366 20.77 -12.16 -1.82
N SER A 367 21.74 -12.35 -0.91
CA SER A 367 21.95 -13.62 -0.22
C SER A 367 20.75 -14.03 0.64
N TRP A 368 20.03 -13.05 1.18
CA TRP A 368 18.82 -13.28 1.96
C TRP A 368 17.59 -13.52 1.08
N GLY A 369 17.68 -13.25 -0.22
CA GLY A 369 16.67 -13.54 -1.23
C GLY A 369 15.84 -12.33 -1.69
N TRP A 370 16.26 -11.10 -1.39
CA TRP A 370 15.64 -9.88 -1.93
C TRP A 370 16.44 -9.32 -3.11
N SER A 371 15.78 -8.53 -3.97
CA SER A 371 16.47 -7.77 -5.01
C SER A 371 17.28 -6.62 -4.39
N LEU A 372 18.49 -6.37 -4.89
CA LEU A 372 19.41 -5.36 -4.33
C LEU A 372 19.00 -3.92 -4.64
N LYS A 373 18.47 -3.69 -5.85
CA LYS A 373 18.14 -2.35 -6.37
C LYS A 373 17.24 -1.51 -5.44
N PRO A 374 16.11 -2.01 -4.89
CA PRO A 374 15.23 -1.19 -4.06
C PRO A 374 15.92 -0.71 -2.78
N TRP A 375 16.68 -1.58 -2.12
CA TRP A 375 17.42 -1.24 -0.91
C TRP A 375 18.47 -0.17 -1.15
N HIS A 376 19.27 -0.30 -2.23
CA HIS A 376 20.25 0.72 -2.60
C HIS A 376 19.60 2.07 -2.93
N ARG A 377 18.49 2.07 -3.68
CA ARG A 377 17.79 3.33 -4.01
C ARG A 377 17.19 3.99 -2.78
N VAL A 378 16.53 3.22 -1.91
CA VAL A 378 15.98 3.74 -0.65
C VAL A 378 17.11 4.26 0.25
N ALA A 379 18.21 3.52 0.38
CA ALA A 379 19.38 3.95 1.16
C ALA A 379 19.98 5.28 0.69
N VAL A 380 19.97 5.54 -0.62
CA VAL A 380 20.46 6.79 -1.20
C VAL A 380 19.43 7.92 -1.10
N ILE A 381 18.14 7.65 -1.28
CA ILE A 381 17.11 8.71 -1.34
C ILE A 381 16.63 9.11 0.07
N LEU A 382 16.55 8.16 1.00
CA LEU A 382 16.00 8.38 2.34
C LEU A 382 16.71 9.52 3.10
N PRO A 383 18.05 9.59 3.19
CA PRO A 383 18.72 10.61 3.98
C PRO A 383 18.49 12.03 3.45
N ILE A 384 18.72 12.27 2.15
CA ILE A 384 18.44 13.57 1.52
C ILE A 384 16.96 13.94 1.60
N GLY A 385 16.07 12.99 1.39
CA GLY A 385 14.62 13.21 1.49
C GLY A 385 14.21 13.69 2.88
N THR A 386 14.75 13.07 3.94
CA THR A 386 14.45 13.49 5.31
C THR A 386 14.98 14.89 5.65
N VAL A 387 16.18 15.26 5.20
CA VAL A 387 16.72 16.62 5.41
C VAL A 387 15.85 17.67 4.71
N LEU A 388 15.38 17.39 3.50
CA LEU A 388 14.50 18.30 2.76
C LEU A 388 13.14 18.43 3.44
N VAL A 389 12.49 17.30 3.76
CA VAL A 389 11.15 17.26 4.37
C VAL A 389 11.13 17.95 5.74
N THR A 390 12.11 17.66 6.61
CA THR A 390 12.20 18.28 7.94
C THR A 390 12.36 19.79 7.88
N ARG A 391 13.06 20.32 6.86
CA ARG A 391 13.09 21.75 6.64
C ARG A 391 11.75 22.29 6.14
N THR A 392 11.26 21.77 5.02
CA THR A 392 10.16 22.41 4.28
C THR A 392 8.80 22.26 4.96
N ILE A 393 8.59 21.14 5.67
CA ILE A 393 7.30 20.84 6.31
C ILE A 393 7.33 21.27 7.78
N LEU A 394 8.44 21.03 8.47
CA LEU A 394 8.54 21.20 9.92
C LEU A 394 9.27 22.49 10.34
N ASN A 395 9.77 23.30 9.40
CA ASN A 395 10.50 24.56 9.65
C ASN A 395 11.62 24.41 10.71
N ALA A 396 12.35 23.29 10.66
CA ALA A 396 13.37 22.92 11.62
C ALA A 396 14.67 23.74 11.52
N ASP A 397 14.80 24.65 10.55
CA ASP A 397 16.02 25.44 10.28
C ASP A 397 16.31 26.55 11.30
N THR A 398 15.38 26.78 12.22
CA THR A 398 15.58 27.62 13.41
C THR A 398 16.50 26.98 14.46
N ASN A 399 16.72 25.67 14.39
CA ASN A 399 17.48 24.92 15.38
C ASN A 399 18.86 24.48 14.87
N PHE A 400 19.89 24.75 15.66
CA PHE A 400 21.28 24.37 15.36
C PHE A 400 21.46 22.86 15.10
N PHE A 401 20.69 22.01 15.79
CA PHE A 401 20.76 20.55 15.64
C PHE A 401 20.38 20.06 14.24
N TRP A 402 19.52 20.77 13.51
CA TRP A 402 19.18 20.43 12.13
C TRP A 402 20.41 20.55 11.21
N TYR A 403 21.23 21.59 11.40
CA TYR A 403 22.48 21.76 10.64
C TYR A 403 23.48 20.63 10.89
N ILE A 404 23.59 20.15 12.14
CA ILE A 404 24.44 18.99 12.47
C ILE A 404 23.91 17.73 11.75
N SER A 405 22.60 17.49 11.83
CA SER A 405 21.94 16.35 11.19
C SER A 405 22.13 16.34 9.67
N ALA A 406 21.97 17.51 9.03
CA ALA A 406 22.21 17.70 7.61
C ALA A 406 23.70 17.52 7.24
N GLY A 407 24.62 18.02 8.08
CA GLY A 407 26.06 17.82 7.91
C GLY A 407 26.50 16.35 8.01
N ILE A 408 25.92 15.58 8.94
CA ILE A 408 26.12 14.13 9.03
C ILE A 408 25.63 13.46 7.74
N THR A 409 24.50 13.91 7.21
CA THR A 409 23.94 13.40 5.94
C THR A 409 24.86 13.71 4.75
N THR A 410 25.46 14.90 4.70
CA THR A 410 26.49 15.25 3.71
C THR A 410 27.69 14.30 3.79
N LEU A 411 28.18 14.05 5.01
CA LEU A 411 29.32 13.16 5.26
C LEU A 411 28.99 11.71 4.85
N PHE A 412 27.77 11.25 5.12
CA PHE A 412 27.30 9.93 4.70
C PHE A 412 27.46 9.71 3.18
N TYR A 413 27.06 10.68 2.35
CA TYR A 413 27.22 10.55 0.89
C TYR A 413 28.69 10.57 0.45
N LEU A 414 29.58 11.31 1.13
CA LEU A 414 31.02 11.27 0.85
C LEU A 414 31.61 9.91 1.18
N ILE A 415 31.24 9.35 2.33
CA ILE A 415 31.60 8.00 2.76
C ILE A 415 31.13 6.99 1.72
N LEU A 416 29.86 7.05 1.33
CA LEU A 416 29.27 6.15 0.36
C LEU A 416 29.94 6.24 -1.02
N ALA A 417 30.28 7.46 -1.47
CA ALA A 417 31.03 7.68 -2.71
C ALA A 417 32.42 7.05 -2.67
N ARG A 418 33.13 7.20 -1.55
CA ARG A 418 34.49 6.68 -1.37
C ARG A 418 34.53 5.16 -1.30
N PHE A 419 33.65 4.54 -0.51
CA PHE A 419 33.63 3.09 -0.34
C PHE A 419 33.17 2.34 -1.60
N ASN A 420 32.27 2.93 -2.39
CA ASN A 420 31.76 2.29 -3.61
C ASN A 420 32.49 2.71 -4.89
N HIS A 421 33.51 3.56 -4.80
CA HIS A 421 34.19 4.18 -5.95
C HIS A 421 33.23 4.87 -6.94
N GLN A 422 32.07 5.34 -6.46
CA GLN A 422 31.04 6.00 -7.26
C GLN A 422 31.07 7.52 -7.00
N ILE A 423 31.91 8.22 -7.77
CA ILE A 423 32.08 9.68 -7.70
C ILE A 423 30.75 10.44 -7.76
N ARG A 424 29.79 9.96 -8.56
CA ARG A 424 28.49 10.64 -8.76
C ARG A 424 27.68 10.79 -7.46
N LEU A 425 27.94 9.98 -6.43
CA LEU A 425 27.30 10.14 -5.12
C LEU A 425 27.77 11.41 -4.39
N THR A 426 28.96 11.93 -4.70
CA THR A 426 29.43 13.22 -4.15
C THR A 426 28.56 14.40 -4.57
N TYR A 427 27.76 14.26 -5.64
CA TYR A 427 26.84 15.31 -6.08
C TYR A 427 25.73 15.55 -5.06
N PHE A 428 25.28 14.52 -4.34
CA PHE A 428 24.33 14.69 -3.24
C PHE A 428 24.96 15.45 -2.07
N SER A 429 26.23 15.19 -1.75
CA SER A 429 26.97 15.97 -0.76
C SER A 429 27.07 17.43 -1.19
N LEU A 430 27.50 17.71 -2.43
CA LEU A 430 27.61 19.09 -2.95
C LEU A 430 26.27 19.81 -2.91
N PHE A 431 25.20 19.15 -3.36
CA PHE A 431 23.86 19.72 -3.31
C PHE A 431 23.48 20.08 -1.87
N LEU A 432 23.68 19.16 -0.92
CA LEU A 432 23.38 19.41 0.49
C LEU A 432 24.23 20.55 1.07
N VAL A 433 25.53 20.63 0.80
CA VAL A 433 26.36 21.74 1.32
C VAL A 433 25.87 23.07 0.76
N ASN A 434 25.59 23.16 -0.55
CA ASN A 434 25.06 24.39 -1.16
C ASN A 434 23.70 24.76 -0.56
N TRP A 435 22.83 23.77 -0.37
CA TRP A 435 21.51 23.97 0.19
C TRP A 435 21.59 24.44 1.64
N ILE A 436 22.32 23.73 2.50
CA ILE A 436 22.53 24.05 3.91
C ILE A 436 23.11 25.46 4.05
N LEU A 437 24.11 25.82 3.23
CA LEU A 437 24.67 27.17 3.24
C LEU A 437 23.60 28.18 2.83
N LEU A 438 22.85 27.95 1.76
CA LEU A 438 21.78 28.86 1.34
C LEU A 438 20.75 29.05 2.45
N VAL A 439 20.32 27.96 3.12
CA VAL A 439 19.42 28.01 4.28
C VAL A 439 20.00 28.90 5.36
N PHE A 440 21.24 28.60 5.78
CA PHE A 440 21.94 29.33 6.82
C PHE A 440 22.00 30.83 6.51
N LEU A 441 22.49 31.18 5.32
CA LEU A 441 22.62 32.57 4.86
C LEU A 441 21.29 33.31 4.84
N THR A 442 20.20 32.66 4.39
CA THR A 442 18.85 33.27 4.38
C THR A 442 18.22 33.40 5.77
N SER A 443 18.60 32.53 6.71
CA SER A 443 18.06 32.53 8.08
C SER A 443 18.71 33.58 8.98
N THR A 444 19.98 33.90 8.73
CA THR A 444 20.69 34.96 9.44
C THR A 444 20.28 36.34 8.93
N ALA A 445 19.86 37.24 9.82
CA ALA A 445 19.52 38.63 9.48
C ALA A 445 20.72 39.49 9.02
N TYR A 446 21.88 38.88 8.75
CA TYR A 446 23.04 39.55 8.21
C TYR A 446 22.80 39.88 6.73
N ARG A 447 23.01 41.15 6.34
CA ARG A 447 23.07 41.55 4.93
C ARG A 447 24.37 41.02 4.34
N LEU A 448 24.30 39.81 3.82
CA LEU A 448 25.39 39.14 3.13
C LEU A 448 25.60 39.74 1.75
N ASN A 449 26.84 39.74 1.30
CA ASN A 449 27.24 40.26 0.00
C ASN A 449 27.04 39.20 -1.09
N SER A 450 26.93 39.62 -2.35
CA SER A 450 26.71 38.71 -3.50
C SER A 450 27.78 37.60 -3.60
N LEU A 451 29.00 37.85 -3.12
CA LEU A 451 30.12 36.90 -3.11
C LEU A 451 29.82 35.69 -2.23
N GLU A 452 29.22 35.88 -1.05
CA GLU A 452 28.95 34.79 -0.09
C GLU A 452 27.91 33.81 -0.65
N TYR A 453 26.91 34.32 -1.38
CA TYR A 453 25.92 33.49 -2.09
C TYR A 453 26.50 32.75 -3.30
N SER A 454 27.52 33.30 -3.95
CA SER A 454 28.03 32.79 -5.23
C SER A 454 29.27 31.91 -5.09
N LEU A 455 30.01 32.02 -3.98
CA LEU A 455 31.28 31.34 -3.77
C LEU A 455 31.14 29.82 -3.80
N LEU A 456 30.26 29.26 -2.96
CA LEU A 456 30.12 27.81 -2.83
C LEU A 456 29.46 27.16 -4.07
N PRO A 457 28.41 27.73 -4.68
CA PRO A 457 27.90 27.23 -5.96
C PRO A 457 28.95 27.28 -7.07
N GLY A 458 29.73 28.37 -7.14
CA GLY A 458 30.83 28.52 -8.09
C GLY A 458 31.89 27.43 -7.90
N LEU A 459 32.35 27.19 -6.67
CA LEU A 459 33.29 26.11 -6.34
C LEU A 459 32.72 24.72 -6.65
N SER A 460 31.42 24.52 -6.45
CA SER A 460 30.75 23.25 -6.74
C SER A 460 30.71 22.95 -8.24
N LEU A 461 30.50 23.97 -9.08
CA LEU A 461 30.60 23.85 -10.54
C LEU A 461 32.03 23.54 -10.98
N LEU A 462 33.03 24.19 -10.37
CA LEU A 462 34.45 23.92 -10.63
C LEU A 462 34.82 22.48 -10.23
N TYR A 463 34.35 22.00 -9.09
CA TYR A 463 34.52 20.61 -8.67
C TYR A 463 33.86 19.64 -9.66
N PHE A 464 32.62 19.89 -10.06
CA PHE A 464 31.90 19.05 -11.03
C PHE A 464 32.66 18.97 -12.36
N ALA A 465 33.14 20.11 -12.87
CA ALA A 465 33.93 20.18 -14.09
C ALA A 465 35.27 19.40 -14.01
N GLN A 466 35.82 19.21 -12.81
CA GLN A 466 37.08 18.50 -12.60
C GLN A 466 36.89 16.99 -12.40
N VAL A 467 35.83 16.59 -11.70
CA VAL A 467 35.71 15.22 -11.18
C VAL A 467 34.80 14.33 -12.03
N GLU A 468 33.78 14.87 -12.73
CA GLU A 468 32.82 14.11 -13.54
C GLU A 468 33.51 13.26 -14.62
N PRO A 469 33.45 11.91 -14.55
CA PRO A 469 34.06 11.03 -15.55
C PRO A 469 33.66 11.33 -16.99
N GLY A 470 32.40 11.74 -17.21
CA GLY A 470 31.89 12.07 -18.54
C GLY A 470 32.56 13.29 -19.20
N LEU A 471 33.18 14.17 -18.40
CA LEU A 471 33.82 15.39 -18.89
C LEU A 471 35.33 15.23 -19.09
N LYS A 472 35.92 14.05 -18.85
CA LYS A 472 37.38 13.84 -18.92
C LYS A 472 37.91 13.60 -20.34
N SER A 473 37.07 13.17 -21.28
CA SER A 473 37.51 12.91 -22.66
C SER A 473 37.85 14.21 -23.40
N LEU A 474 38.67 14.09 -24.45
CA LEU A 474 39.09 15.23 -25.28
C LEU A 474 37.91 15.87 -26.01
N ASP A 475 36.92 15.07 -26.42
CA ASP A 475 35.71 15.55 -27.10
C ASP A 475 34.80 16.39 -26.21
N GLN A 476 34.98 16.32 -24.89
CA GLN A 476 34.18 17.02 -23.88
C GLN A 476 34.91 18.25 -23.32
N LYS A 477 35.95 18.73 -24.00
CA LYS A 477 36.63 20.00 -23.70
C LYS A 477 35.66 21.20 -23.69
N PRO A 478 34.77 21.40 -24.69
CA PRO A 478 33.89 22.57 -24.69
C PRO A 478 32.95 22.67 -23.48
N PRO A 479 32.19 21.62 -23.07
CA PRO A 479 31.33 21.72 -21.89
C PRO A 479 32.13 21.84 -20.58
N ARG A 480 33.30 21.19 -20.48
CA ARG A 480 34.21 21.35 -19.33
C ARG A 480 34.69 22.80 -19.19
N HIS A 481 35.11 23.40 -20.30
CA HIS A 481 35.55 24.78 -20.36
C HIS A 481 34.41 25.75 -20.00
N LEU A 482 33.21 25.54 -20.54
CA LEU A 482 32.03 26.35 -20.22
C LEU A 482 31.68 26.29 -18.73
N LEU A 483 31.65 25.10 -18.13
CA LEU A 483 31.39 24.95 -16.69
C LEU A 483 32.44 25.65 -15.83
N ARG A 484 33.72 25.57 -16.23
CA ARG A 484 34.80 26.29 -15.56
C ARG A 484 34.61 27.80 -15.68
N MET A 485 34.27 28.32 -16.86
CA MET A 485 33.99 29.75 -17.09
C MET A 485 32.82 30.23 -16.24
N ILE A 486 31.72 29.48 -16.18
CA ILE A 486 30.56 29.83 -15.35
C ILE A 486 30.95 29.80 -13.87
N GLY A 487 31.61 28.74 -13.41
CA GLY A 487 32.01 28.60 -12.00
C GLY A 487 32.92 29.74 -11.52
N ILE A 488 34.00 30.04 -12.26
CA ILE A 488 34.90 31.14 -11.90
C ILE A 488 34.28 32.52 -12.16
N GLY A 489 33.43 32.63 -13.19
CA GLY A 489 32.70 33.85 -13.52
C GLY A 489 31.69 34.24 -12.46
N MET A 490 30.99 33.27 -11.85
CA MET A 490 30.13 33.51 -10.70
C MET A 490 30.91 34.11 -9.55
N ILE A 491 32.07 33.54 -9.19
CA ILE A 491 32.90 34.03 -8.09
C ILE A 491 33.46 35.43 -8.39
N CYS A 492 34.03 35.63 -9.58
CA CYS A 492 34.66 36.88 -9.98
C CYS A 492 33.64 38.03 -10.13
N THR A 493 32.51 37.77 -10.77
CA THR A 493 31.42 38.76 -10.93
C THR A 493 30.83 39.12 -9.58
N ALA A 494 30.60 38.13 -8.72
CA ALA A 494 30.06 38.38 -7.39
C ALA A 494 31.03 39.19 -6.52
N ALA A 495 32.35 38.98 -6.66
CA ALA A 495 33.35 39.79 -5.99
C ALA A 495 33.31 41.27 -6.43
N LEU A 496 33.21 41.52 -7.74
CA LEU A 496 33.06 42.87 -8.31
C LEU A 496 31.83 43.60 -7.76
N LEU A 497 30.68 42.91 -7.71
CA LEU A 497 29.42 43.48 -7.23
C LEU A 497 29.41 43.71 -5.71
N SER A 498 30.12 42.88 -4.96
CA SER A 498 30.14 42.93 -3.50
C SER A 498 31.06 44.00 -2.93
N TYR A 499 32.16 44.30 -3.62
CA TYR A 499 33.18 45.22 -3.14
C TYR A 499 33.56 46.28 -4.19
N PRO A 500 32.59 47.06 -4.71
CA PRO A 500 32.86 48.05 -5.74
C PRO A 500 33.71 49.21 -5.21
N GLU A 501 33.55 49.59 -3.95
CA GLU A 501 34.23 50.75 -3.33
C GLU A 501 35.70 50.48 -3.02
N THR A 502 36.03 49.30 -2.47
CA THR A 502 37.40 49.00 -2.03
C THR A 502 38.25 48.37 -3.14
N GLY A 503 37.64 47.62 -4.07
CA GLY A 503 38.31 46.99 -5.20
C GLY A 503 39.33 45.89 -4.85
N LEU A 504 39.79 45.78 -3.60
CA LEU A 504 40.84 44.86 -3.16
C LEU A 504 40.44 43.40 -3.30
N VAL A 505 39.22 43.04 -2.89
CA VAL A 505 38.72 41.66 -2.97
C VAL A 505 38.60 41.17 -4.43
N PRO A 506 37.92 41.90 -5.34
CA PRO A 506 37.91 41.54 -6.76
C PRO A 506 39.31 41.55 -7.37
N PHE A 507 40.21 42.45 -6.96
CA PHE A 507 41.62 42.46 -7.40
C PHE A 507 42.34 41.16 -7.04
N VAL A 508 42.29 40.74 -5.77
CA VAL A 508 42.96 39.51 -5.31
C VAL A 508 42.36 38.27 -5.98
N ILE A 509 41.03 38.18 -6.08
CA ILE A 509 40.35 37.02 -6.69
C ILE A 509 40.66 36.94 -8.19
N SER A 510 40.61 38.06 -8.91
CA SER A 510 40.90 38.08 -10.35
C SER A 510 42.37 37.80 -10.65
N LEU A 511 43.30 38.38 -9.89
CA LEU A 511 44.73 38.13 -10.01
C LEU A 511 45.08 36.67 -9.67
N GLY A 512 44.49 36.13 -8.59
CA GLY A 512 44.62 34.72 -8.25
C GLY A 512 44.10 33.80 -9.36
N SER A 513 42.98 34.16 -9.99
CA SER A 513 42.43 33.41 -11.13
C SER A 513 43.37 33.43 -12.33
N ILE A 514 44.03 34.56 -12.62
CA ILE A 514 45.04 34.65 -13.68
C ILE A 514 46.21 33.69 -13.39
N PHE A 515 46.76 33.72 -12.17
CA PHE A 515 47.88 32.83 -11.81
C PHE A 515 47.48 31.35 -11.85
N ILE A 516 46.27 31.00 -11.39
CA ILE A 516 45.75 29.64 -11.49
C ILE A 516 45.57 29.23 -12.96
N GLY A 517 45.06 30.12 -13.80
CA GLY A 517 44.89 29.87 -15.24
C GLY A 517 46.21 29.62 -15.96
N LEU A 518 47.24 30.43 -15.67
CA LEU A 518 48.59 30.25 -16.21
C LEU A 518 49.27 28.99 -15.67
N GLY A 519 49.18 28.74 -14.36
CA GLY A 519 49.85 27.60 -13.71
C GLY A 519 49.25 26.24 -14.07
N LEU A 520 47.93 26.17 -14.23
CA LEU A 520 47.22 24.94 -14.62
C LEU A 520 46.95 24.83 -16.12
N GLN A 521 47.33 25.84 -16.92
CA GLN A 521 47.03 25.93 -18.35
C GLN A 521 45.53 25.79 -18.67
N ILE A 522 44.69 26.47 -17.89
CA ILE A 522 43.23 26.45 -18.05
C ILE A 522 42.75 27.83 -18.52
N ARG A 523 42.26 27.90 -19.75
CA ARG A 523 41.85 29.17 -20.38
C ARG A 523 40.73 29.89 -19.62
N ALA A 524 39.79 29.13 -19.06
CA ALA A 524 38.62 29.70 -18.39
C ALA A 524 39.01 30.63 -17.23
N PHE A 525 39.96 30.22 -16.39
CA PHE A 525 40.45 31.04 -15.28
C PHE A 525 41.22 32.26 -15.77
N LEU A 526 42.04 32.11 -16.81
CA LEU A 526 42.81 33.20 -17.40
C LEU A 526 41.89 34.27 -18.00
N TYR A 527 40.94 33.87 -18.84
CA TYR A 527 40.03 34.80 -19.53
C TYR A 527 39.14 35.55 -18.55
N VAL A 528 38.44 34.82 -17.68
CA VAL A 528 37.52 35.43 -16.73
C VAL A 528 38.27 36.27 -15.69
N GLY A 529 39.42 35.80 -15.21
CA GLY A 529 40.29 36.57 -14.33
C GLY A 529 40.76 37.87 -14.97
N THR A 530 41.24 37.83 -16.21
CA THR A 530 41.72 39.02 -16.94
C THR A 530 40.60 40.04 -17.18
N VAL A 531 39.42 39.59 -17.63
CA VAL A 531 38.27 40.48 -17.85
C VAL A 531 37.83 41.12 -16.54
N THR A 532 37.72 40.34 -15.47
CA THR A 532 37.34 40.84 -14.14
C THR A 532 38.36 41.83 -13.60
N PHE A 533 39.65 41.55 -13.77
CA PHE A 533 40.73 42.44 -13.38
C PHE A 533 40.66 43.78 -14.10
N LEU A 534 40.47 43.77 -15.42
CA LEU A 534 40.33 44.97 -16.24
C LEU A 534 39.10 45.78 -15.84
N ILE A 535 37.94 45.13 -15.65
CA ILE A 535 36.72 45.80 -15.18
C ILE A 535 36.95 46.43 -13.81
N ASN A 536 37.58 45.72 -12.87
CA ASN A 536 37.88 46.26 -11.55
C ASN A 536 38.82 47.48 -11.65
N LEU A 537 39.88 47.39 -12.46
CA LEU A 537 40.84 48.48 -12.66
C LEU A 537 40.15 49.72 -13.22
N LEU A 538 39.31 49.56 -14.24
CA LEU A 538 38.52 50.64 -14.81
C LEU A 538 37.56 51.25 -13.78
N ASN A 539 36.85 50.40 -13.01
CA ASN A 539 35.95 50.86 -11.98
C ASN A 539 36.68 51.67 -10.90
N GLN A 540 37.82 51.18 -10.40
CA GLN A 540 38.64 51.91 -9.43
C GLN A 540 39.23 53.20 -10.01
N MET A 541 39.63 53.22 -11.28
CA MET A 541 40.05 54.46 -11.95
C MET A 541 38.92 55.49 -12.03
N ILE A 542 37.69 55.06 -12.35
CA ILE A 542 36.51 55.92 -12.40
C ILE A 542 36.19 56.48 -11.01
N ILE A 543 36.21 55.64 -9.98
CA ILE A 543 35.97 56.04 -8.58
C ILE A 543 37.05 57.04 -8.14
N LEU A 544 38.33 56.73 -8.35
CA LEU A 544 39.46 57.59 -7.99
C LEU A 544 39.40 58.95 -8.71
N SER A 545 39.07 58.92 -10.01
CA SER A 545 38.84 60.10 -10.84
C SER A 545 37.66 60.94 -10.34
N SER A 546 36.61 60.31 -9.85
CA SER A 546 35.42 60.99 -9.33
C SER A 546 35.67 61.64 -7.97
N ILE A 547 36.44 60.98 -7.09
CA ILE A 547 36.78 61.49 -5.75
C ILE A 547 37.86 62.58 -5.83
N TYR A 548 38.84 62.44 -6.71
CA TYR A 548 39.97 63.37 -6.82
C TYR A 548 40.02 64.04 -8.21
N PRO A 549 39.58 65.30 -8.35
CA PRO A 549 39.55 66.02 -9.63
C PRO A 549 40.91 66.11 -10.34
N PHE A 550 42.02 66.14 -9.59
CA PHE A 550 43.38 66.14 -10.14
C PHE A 550 43.72 64.82 -10.84
N PHE A 551 43.23 63.68 -10.34
CA PHE A 551 43.48 62.37 -10.95
C PHE A 551 42.82 62.22 -12.31
N LYS A 552 41.75 62.97 -12.63
CA LYS A 552 41.14 62.99 -13.98
C LYS A 552 42.17 63.30 -15.06
N TRP A 553 42.99 64.32 -14.83
CA TRP A 553 44.00 64.77 -15.78
C TRP A 553 45.16 63.77 -15.88
N ILE A 554 45.61 63.22 -14.75
CA ILE A 554 46.66 62.19 -14.73
C ILE A 554 46.21 60.94 -15.47
N VAL A 555 45.02 60.41 -15.15
CA VAL A 555 44.48 59.20 -15.77
C VAL A 555 44.24 59.43 -17.27
N GLY A 556 43.65 60.58 -17.65
CA GLY A 556 43.43 60.92 -19.05
C GLY A 556 44.72 61.04 -19.86
N LEU A 557 45.75 61.70 -19.31
CA LEU A 557 47.07 61.81 -19.96
C LEU A 557 47.77 60.46 -20.06
N LEU A 558 47.75 59.64 -19.00
CA LEU A 558 48.36 58.30 -19.02
C LEU A 558 47.69 57.39 -20.04
N ILE A 559 46.36 57.35 -20.08
CA ILE A 559 45.62 56.55 -21.06
C ILE A 559 45.93 57.05 -22.48
N GLY A 560 45.91 58.36 -22.70
CA GLY A 560 46.26 58.95 -24.00
C GLY A 560 47.67 58.58 -24.45
N LEU A 561 48.66 58.65 -23.55
CA LEU A 561 50.05 58.30 -23.82
C LEU A 561 50.21 56.81 -24.11
N ILE A 562 49.53 55.94 -23.35
CA ILE A 562 49.49 54.49 -23.58
C ILE A 562 48.87 54.18 -24.95
N LEU A 563 47.75 54.81 -25.33
CA LEU A 563 47.12 54.58 -26.63
C LEU A 563 48.01 55.02 -27.78
N ILE A 564 48.66 56.18 -27.66
CA ILE A 564 49.64 56.66 -28.65
C ILE A 564 50.82 55.68 -28.73
N TRP A 565 51.32 55.19 -27.59
CA TRP A 565 52.40 54.22 -27.54
C TRP A 565 52.02 52.88 -28.18
N ILE A 566 50.82 52.35 -27.87
CA ILE A 566 50.30 51.12 -28.48
C ILE A 566 50.16 51.31 -29.99
N ALA A 567 49.57 52.41 -30.45
CA ALA A 567 49.40 52.69 -31.88
C ALA A 567 50.75 52.80 -32.61
N ALA A 568 51.71 53.54 -32.05
CA ALA A 568 53.05 53.69 -32.60
C ALA A 568 53.83 52.36 -32.63
N ASN A 569 53.70 51.54 -31.58
CA ASN A 569 54.39 50.25 -31.51
C ASN A 569 53.74 49.21 -32.43
N PHE A 570 52.42 49.25 -32.60
CA PHE A 570 51.71 48.40 -33.55
C PHE A 570 52.06 48.74 -34.99
N GLU A 571 52.19 50.03 -35.32
CA GLU A 571 52.59 50.48 -36.66
C GLU A 571 54.04 50.07 -36.99
N THR A 572 54.95 50.24 -36.03
CA THR A 572 56.38 49.95 -36.25
C THR A 572 56.75 48.47 -36.16
N ARG A 573 55.97 47.65 -35.45
CA ARG A 573 56.27 46.21 -35.22
C ARG A 573 55.12 45.28 -35.58
N ARG A 574 54.27 45.68 -36.51
CA ARG A 574 53.04 44.96 -36.90
C ARG A 574 53.26 43.46 -37.08
N GLU A 575 54.24 43.07 -37.90
CA GLU A 575 54.50 41.65 -38.21
C GLU A 575 54.98 40.85 -36.99
N GLN A 576 55.81 41.46 -36.13
CA GLN A 576 56.27 40.81 -34.90
C GLN A 576 55.12 40.65 -33.90
N MET A 577 54.27 41.66 -33.77
CA MET A 577 53.09 41.61 -32.91
C MET A 577 52.06 40.61 -33.41
N LEU A 578 51.82 40.55 -34.73
CA LEU A 578 50.95 39.54 -35.34
C LEU A 578 51.50 38.12 -35.12
N GLY A 579 52.82 37.93 -35.27
CA GLY A 579 53.47 36.65 -34.99
C GLY A 579 53.33 36.22 -33.52
N LEU A 580 53.53 37.14 -32.58
CA LEU A 580 53.34 36.89 -31.15
C LEU A 580 51.89 36.54 -30.82
N VAL A 581 50.93 37.32 -31.32
CA VAL A 581 49.49 37.06 -31.12
C VAL A 581 49.11 35.71 -31.70
N GLN A 582 49.53 35.38 -32.93
CA GLN A 582 49.25 34.08 -33.53
C GLN A 582 49.88 32.92 -32.75
N SER A 583 51.10 33.10 -32.22
CA SER A 583 51.76 32.08 -31.40
C SER A 583 51.02 31.83 -30.08
N TRP A 584 50.57 32.90 -29.41
CA TRP A 584 49.81 32.81 -28.17
C TRP A 584 48.42 32.23 -28.40
N THR A 585 47.73 32.64 -29.47
CA THR A 585 46.42 32.06 -29.83
C THR A 585 46.55 30.57 -30.08
N ARG A 586 47.59 30.14 -30.81
CA ARG A 586 47.87 28.72 -31.06
C ARG A 586 48.20 27.98 -29.77
N GLU A 587 48.98 28.55 -28.87
CA GLU A 587 49.31 27.93 -27.58
C GLU A 587 48.05 27.79 -26.69
N LEU A 588 47.25 28.85 -26.60
CA LEU A 588 45.97 28.86 -25.88
C LEU A 588 44.96 27.87 -26.48
N GLU A 589 44.96 27.62 -27.79
CA GLU A 589 44.11 26.58 -28.39
C GLU A 589 44.41 25.17 -27.86
N HIS A 590 45.66 24.90 -27.45
CA HIS A 590 46.06 23.63 -26.86
C HIS A 590 45.72 23.53 -25.37
N TRP A 591 45.52 24.67 -24.70
CA TRP A 591 45.15 24.75 -23.30
C TRP A 591 43.70 24.31 -23.04
N ASP A 592 43.47 23.91 -21.81
CA ASP A 592 42.25 23.22 -21.38
C ASP A 592 41.07 24.16 -21.04
#